data_AF-A0A938QP86-F1
#
_entry.id   AF-A0A938QP86-F1
#
_cell.length_a   1.000
_cell.length_b   1.000
_cell.length_c   1.000
_cell.angle_alpha   90.00
_cell.angle_beta   90.00
_cell.angle_gamma   90.00
#
_symmetry.space_group_name_H-M   'P 1'
#
loop_
_entity.id
_entity.type
_entity.pdbx_description
1 polymer ?
#
loop_
_entity_poly.entity_id
_entity_poly.type
_entity_poly.pdbx_seq_one_letter_code
_entity_poly.pdbx_strand_id
1 'polypeptide(L)'
;MVDLVSLARGNDSGGDGAPPPTPDELLLELMDLVALAFPEALDELHVAFVPNEDGRRPALTNLDGRARPARGEAPVKRPALGHEDAAVLDAINALLHDFADATLSQGGVRVLRGRIAVTAADDGARDVSLFDDDAGGAVVMTRRFDASELRWLLFTPALFRALERTAPAEAAQKARIDEALAGMRRFDIDMKKGMITFSTPDRPSSPWKFELVGSFVDEPKRFLWGWANDQVDPALVRGVDALRQRSLDPGLRALTDGSFGGPEPLFTRLARHAAVETGAHGLYRAPFSSTQGKGIMYLALRSL
;
A
#
# COMPACT_ATOMS: atom_id res chain seq x y z
N MET A 1 -1.75 4.45 16.83
CA MET A 1 -2.62 4.22 15.66
C MET A 1 -1.87 4.81 14.47
N VAL A 2 -1.66 4.03 13.40
CA VAL A 2 -0.94 4.54 12.22
C VAL A 2 -1.83 5.55 11.57
N ASP A 3 -1.33 6.74 11.31
CA ASP A 3 -2.05 7.70 10.50
C ASP A 3 -2.00 7.21 9.05
N LEU A 4 -3.09 6.58 8.61
CA LEU A 4 -3.27 6.11 7.23
C LEU A 4 -3.09 7.24 6.22
N VAL A 5 -3.36 8.48 6.64
CA VAL A 5 -3.19 9.68 5.80
C VAL A 5 -1.70 9.95 5.53
N SER A 6 -0.86 9.74 6.54
CA SER A 6 0.59 9.83 6.41
C SER A 6 1.21 8.72 5.53
N LEU A 7 0.50 7.63 5.25
CA LEU A 7 1.02 6.50 4.47
C LEU A 7 1.09 6.77 2.96
N ALA A 8 0.13 7.54 2.43
CA ALA A 8 0.10 7.92 1.02
C ALA A 8 1.05 9.08 0.70
N ARG A 9 1.25 9.99 1.65
CA ARG A 9 2.05 11.21 1.47
C ARG A 9 3.56 11.00 1.43
N GLY A 10 4.04 9.76 1.54
CA GLY A 10 5.44 9.40 1.36
C GLY A 10 6.39 10.39 2.03
N ASN A 11 6.35 10.51 3.37
CA ASN A 11 7.13 11.49 4.14
C ASN A 11 8.67 11.38 3.89
N ASP A 12 9.16 12.01 2.83
CA ASP A 12 10.53 12.56 2.74
C ASP A 12 10.61 13.94 3.42
N SER A 13 9.47 14.42 3.96
CA SER A 13 9.27 15.69 4.63
C SER A 13 9.55 15.63 6.14
N GLY A 14 10.75 15.18 6.52
CA GLY A 14 11.26 15.36 7.90
C GLY A 14 11.59 16.83 8.26
N GLY A 15 11.13 17.81 7.47
CA GLY A 15 11.33 19.23 7.69
C GLY A 15 9.99 19.94 7.91
N ASP A 16 9.96 20.82 8.90
CA ASP A 16 8.85 21.68 9.37
C ASP A 16 8.40 22.74 8.32
N GLY A 17 8.30 22.34 7.05
CA GLY A 17 8.13 23.24 5.91
C GLY A 17 7.72 22.57 4.60
N ALA A 18 7.21 21.33 4.62
CA ALA A 18 6.57 20.79 3.43
C ALA A 18 5.30 21.59 3.13
N PRO A 19 5.04 21.92 1.85
CA PRO A 19 3.80 22.61 1.49
C PRO A 19 2.60 21.74 1.91
N PRO A 20 1.47 22.37 2.29
CA PRO A 20 0.24 21.62 2.57
C PRO A 20 -0.17 20.82 1.31
N PRO A 21 -0.81 19.65 1.50
CA PRO A 21 -1.25 18.83 0.38
C PRO A 21 -2.26 19.59 -0.50
N THR A 22 -2.18 19.36 -1.79
CA THR A 22 -3.12 19.89 -2.78
C THR A 22 -4.42 19.10 -2.79
N PRO A 23 -5.55 19.70 -3.23
CA PRO A 23 -6.81 18.96 -3.44
C PRO A 23 -6.64 17.72 -4.32
N ASP A 24 -5.77 17.79 -5.34
CA ASP A 24 -5.52 16.67 -6.25
C ASP A 24 -4.83 15.49 -5.55
N GLU A 25 -3.80 15.75 -4.73
CA GLU A 25 -3.13 14.72 -3.95
C GLU A 25 -4.09 14.04 -2.98
N LEU A 26 -4.94 14.83 -2.31
CA LEU A 26 -5.96 14.32 -1.39
C LEU A 26 -7.02 13.49 -2.12
N LEU A 27 -7.41 13.85 -3.33
CA LEU A 27 -8.35 13.05 -4.12
C LEU A 27 -7.76 11.70 -4.54
N LEU A 28 -6.49 11.65 -4.94
CA LEU A 28 -5.81 10.39 -5.23
C LEU A 28 -5.71 9.50 -3.98
N GLU A 29 -5.37 10.11 -2.84
CA GLU A 29 -5.31 9.42 -1.56
C GLU A 29 -6.70 8.90 -1.11
N LEU A 30 -7.77 9.66 -1.36
CA LEU A 30 -9.14 9.21 -1.14
C LEU A 30 -9.45 7.97 -1.99
N MET A 31 -9.05 7.96 -3.27
CA MET A 31 -9.25 6.80 -4.13
C MET A 31 -8.51 5.55 -3.62
N ASP A 32 -7.30 5.71 -3.08
CA ASP A 32 -6.54 4.63 -2.45
C ASP A 32 -7.26 4.06 -1.21
N LEU A 33 -7.74 4.93 -0.31
CA LEU A 33 -8.48 4.51 0.88
C LEU A 33 -9.81 3.84 0.52
N VAL A 34 -10.50 4.36 -0.49
CA VAL A 34 -11.74 3.75 -0.97
C VAL A 34 -11.48 2.39 -1.61
N ALA A 35 -10.36 2.20 -2.32
CA ALA A 35 -10.01 0.88 -2.86
C ALA A 35 -9.80 -0.16 -1.74
N LEU A 36 -9.36 0.25 -0.54
CA LEU A 36 -9.30 -0.63 0.63
C LEU A 36 -10.70 -0.98 1.19
N ALA A 37 -11.73 -0.18 0.94
CA ALA A 37 -13.11 -0.51 1.28
C ALA A 37 -13.83 -1.29 0.16
N PHE A 38 -13.53 -0.96 -1.10
CA PHE A 38 -14.13 -1.50 -2.31
C PHE A 38 -13.02 -2.06 -3.21
N PRO A 39 -12.66 -3.35 -3.06
CA PRO A 39 -11.54 -3.94 -3.80
C PRO A 39 -11.81 -4.13 -5.30
N GLU A 40 -13.06 -4.03 -5.73
CA GLU A 40 -13.44 -4.12 -7.14
C GLU A 40 -13.21 -2.80 -7.87
N ALA A 41 -12.99 -2.90 -9.18
CA ALA A 41 -12.97 -1.70 -10.02
C ALA A 41 -14.37 -1.10 -10.06
N LEU A 42 -14.51 0.16 -9.63
CA LEU A 42 -15.77 0.89 -9.65
C LEU A 42 -15.92 1.65 -10.98
N ASP A 43 -17.11 1.59 -11.58
CA ASP A 43 -17.52 2.52 -12.64
C ASP A 43 -17.92 3.87 -12.05
N GLU A 44 -18.47 3.83 -10.84
CA GLU A 44 -18.98 5.00 -10.15
C GLU A 44 -18.76 4.84 -8.64
N LEU A 45 -18.32 5.90 -7.98
CA LEU A 45 -18.08 5.99 -6.55
C LEU A 45 -18.71 7.29 -6.05
N HIS A 46 -19.41 7.22 -4.92
CA HIS A 46 -19.98 8.36 -4.22
C HIS A 46 -19.51 8.37 -2.77
N VAL A 47 -18.89 9.48 -2.37
CA VAL A 47 -18.49 9.77 -0.99
C VAL A 47 -19.36 10.92 -0.50
N ALA A 48 -20.39 10.61 0.29
CA ALA A 48 -21.30 11.63 0.84
C ALA A 48 -20.88 12.01 2.26
N PHE A 49 -20.98 13.29 2.57
CA PHE A 49 -20.57 13.81 3.88
C PHE A 49 -21.45 14.99 4.31
N VAL A 50 -21.55 15.16 5.62
CA VAL A 50 -22.27 16.27 6.27
C VAL A 50 -21.39 16.88 7.35
N PRO A 51 -21.70 18.08 7.86
CA PRO A 51 -20.96 18.61 8.99
C PRO A 51 -21.04 17.65 10.18
N ASN A 52 -19.91 17.40 10.84
CA ASN A 52 -19.81 16.67 12.10
C ASN A 52 -20.56 17.40 13.23
N GLU A 53 -20.56 16.83 14.45
CA GLU A 53 -21.34 17.36 15.58
C GLU A 53 -21.04 18.82 15.94
N ASP A 54 -19.80 19.30 15.77
CA ASP A 54 -19.42 20.70 16.04
C ASP A 54 -19.70 21.64 14.85
N GLY A 55 -20.12 21.09 13.70
CA GLY A 55 -20.43 21.81 12.48
C GLY A 55 -19.21 22.40 11.76
N ARG A 56 -17.99 22.01 12.13
CA ARG A 56 -16.75 22.64 11.62
C ARG A 56 -16.02 21.80 10.58
N ARG A 57 -16.31 20.51 10.49
CA ARG A 57 -15.60 19.56 9.63
C ARG A 57 -16.60 18.67 8.89
N PRO A 58 -16.31 18.26 7.65
CA PRO A 58 -17.09 17.21 7.01
C PRO A 58 -16.87 15.88 7.75
N ALA A 59 -17.93 15.09 7.84
CA ALA A 59 -17.92 13.71 8.31
C ALA A 59 -18.64 12.82 7.30
N LEU A 60 -18.02 11.70 6.96
CA LEU A 60 -18.55 10.68 6.07
C LEU A 60 -19.89 10.16 6.60
N THR A 61 -20.91 10.17 5.75
CA THR A 61 -22.24 9.62 6.05
C THR A 61 -22.56 8.41 5.20
N ASN A 62 -22.09 8.40 3.96
CA ASN A 62 -22.28 7.28 3.06
C ASN A 62 -21.06 7.11 2.16
N LEU A 63 -20.74 5.86 1.89
CA LEU A 63 -19.71 5.46 0.94
C LEU A 63 -20.30 4.36 0.07
N ASP A 64 -20.57 4.67 -1.19
CA ASP A 64 -21.26 3.79 -2.12
C ASP A 64 -20.51 3.68 -3.44
N GLY A 65 -20.62 2.54 -4.11
CA GLY A 65 -19.89 2.25 -5.33
C GLY A 65 -20.63 1.28 -6.23
N ARG A 66 -20.69 1.60 -7.53
CA ARG A 66 -21.15 0.68 -8.56
C ARG A 66 -19.94 -0.01 -9.18
N ALA A 67 -19.79 -1.30 -8.89
CA ALA A 67 -18.76 -2.12 -9.51
C ALA A 67 -18.91 -2.14 -11.04
N ARG A 68 -17.78 -2.05 -11.74
CA ARG A 68 -17.69 -2.34 -13.17
C ARG A 68 -17.87 -3.84 -13.35
N PRO A 69 -18.89 -4.30 -14.10
CA PRO A 69 -19.08 -5.72 -14.31
C PRO A 69 -17.84 -6.31 -14.98
N ALA A 70 -17.14 -7.17 -14.26
CA ALA A 70 -16.02 -7.92 -14.77
C ALA A 70 -16.50 -8.80 -15.94
N ARG A 71 -16.06 -8.50 -17.17
CA ARG A 71 -16.34 -9.36 -18.33
C ARG A 71 -15.56 -10.66 -18.20
N GLY A 72 -16.15 -11.64 -17.50
CA GLY A 72 -15.58 -12.98 -17.34
C GLY A 72 -14.43 -13.09 -16.33
N GLU A 73 -14.20 -12.05 -15.52
CA GLU A 73 -13.19 -12.11 -14.44
C GLU A 73 -13.86 -12.37 -13.10
N ALA A 74 -13.16 -13.07 -12.20
CA ALA A 74 -13.66 -13.30 -10.86
C ALA A 74 -13.74 -11.99 -10.06
N PRO A 75 -14.71 -11.86 -9.13
CA PRO A 75 -14.76 -10.78 -8.15
C PRO A 75 -13.40 -10.60 -7.44
N VAL A 76 -12.96 -9.36 -7.28
CA VAL A 76 -11.70 -9.05 -6.60
C VAL A 76 -11.96 -9.05 -5.10
N LYS A 77 -11.26 -9.91 -4.36
CA LYS A 77 -11.33 -9.93 -2.90
C LYS A 77 -10.30 -8.98 -2.33
N ARG A 78 -10.66 -8.26 -1.27
CA ARG A 78 -9.71 -7.48 -0.49
C ARG A 78 -8.72 -8.43 0.20
N PRO A 79 -7.41 -8.35 -0.07
CA PRO A 79 -6.45 -9.16 0.65
C PRO A 79 -6.37 -8.74 2.12
N ALA A 80 -5.98 -9.65 3.01
CA ALA A 80 -5.74 -9.33 4.42
C ALA A 80 -4.44 -8.52 4.56
N LEU A 81 -4.54 -7.21 4.37
CA LEU A 81 -3.40 -6.27 4.38
C LEU A 81 -3.15 -5.63 5.76
N GLY A 82 -3.95 -5.95 6.77
CA GLY A 82 -3.80 -5.41 8.14
C GLY A 82 -4.38 -4.01 8.33
N HIS A 83 -5.26 -3.57 7.42
CA HIS A 83 -6.10 -2.39 7.60
C HIS A 83 -7.45 -2.82 8.16
N GLU A 84 -7.78 -2.33 9.35
CA GLU A 84 -9.09 -2.52 9.97
C GLU A 84 -10.11 -1.58 9.33
N ASP A 85 -11.36 -2.04 9.14
CA ASP A 85 -12.41 -1.24 8.48
C ASP A 85 -12.64 0.10 9.17
N ALA A 86 -12.70 0.10 10.50
CA ALA A 86 -12.85 1.31 11.29
C ALA A 86 -11.70 2.31 11.04
N ALA A 87 -10.46 1.83 10.96
CA ALA A 87 -9.30 2.68 10.70
C ALA A 87 -9.32 3.27 9.28
N VAL A 88 -9.80 2.52 8.28
CA VAL A 88 -9.99 3.04 6.92
C VAL A 88 -11.05 4.14 6.90
N LEU A 89 -12.18 3.95 7.60
CA LEU A 89 -13.23 4.97 7.68
C LEU A 89 -12.78 6.22 8.44
N ASP A 90 -12.02 6.06 9.52
CA ASP A 90 -11.42 7.18 10.26
C ASP A 90 -10.45 7.98 9.37
N ALA A 91 -9.65 7.28 8.56
CA ALA A 91 -8.74 7.90 7.61
C ALA A 91 -9.48 8.68 6.52
N ILE A 92 -10.57 8.14 5.98
CA ILE A 92 -11.42 8.85 5.00
C ILE A 92 -12.01 10.12 5.63
N ASN A 93 -12.49 10.06 6.88
CA ASN A 93 -12.99 11.24 7.60
C ASN A 93 -11.90 12.31 7.78
N ALA A 94 -10.70 11.92 8.21
CA ALA A 94 -9.58 12.84 8.35
C ALA A 94 -9.21 13.49 7.00
N LEU A 95 -9.17 12.70 5.93
CA LEU A 95 -8.89 13.19 4.59
C LEU A 95 -9.95 14.17 4.09
N LEU A 96 -11.24 13.89 4.32
CA LEU A 96 -12.31 14.82 3.95
C LEU A 96 -12.14 16.18 4.63
N HIS A 97 -11.70 16.20 5.89
CA HIS A 97 -11.37 17.44 6.58
C HIS A 97 -10.22 18.20 5.90
N ASP A 98 -9.10 17.52 5.64
CA ASP A 98 -7.95 18.11 4.96
C ASP A 98 -8.33 18.63 3.55
N PHE A 99 -9.19 17.90 2.85
CA PHE A 99 -9.67 18.25 1.52
C PHE A 99 -10.56 19.51 1.55
N ALA A 100 -11.46 19.63 2.51
CA ALA A 100 -12.26 20.85 2.71
C ALA A 100 -11.37 22.08 3.02
N ASP A 101 -10.28 21.90 3.76
CA ASP A 101 -9.35 22.99 4.07
C ASP A 101 -8.44 23.34 2.87
N ALA A 102 -8.00 22.34 2.10
CA ALA A 102 -7.22 22.53 0.88
C ALA A 102 -8.03 23.25 -0.21
N THR A 103 -9.29 22.85 -0.42
CA THR A 103 -10.20 23.51 -1.37
C THR A 103 -10.52 24.95 -0.96
N LEU A 104 -10.69 25.23 0.34
CA LEU A 104 -10.87 26.60 0.82
C LEU A 104 -9.62 27.46 0.55
N SER A 105 -8.45 26.95 0.91
CA SER A 105 -7.20 27.72 0.82
C SER A 105 -6.76 28.00 -0.62
N GLN A 106 -7.03 27.08 -1.55
CA GLN A 106 -6.57 27.20 -2.94
C GLN A 106 -7.65 27.66 -3.91
N GLY A 107 -8.91 27.28 -3.67
CA GLY A 107 -10.05 27.58 -4.55
C GLY A 107 -11.07 28.55 -3.96
N GLY A 108 -10.95 28.93 -2.68
CA GLY A 108 -11.89 29.83 -2.00
C GLY A 108 -13.25 29.22 -1.67
N VAL A 109 -13.41 27.90 -1.84
CA VAL A 109 -14.66 27.18 -1.61
C VAL A 109 -14.45 26.14 -0.51
N ARG A 110 -15.32 26.17 0.52
CA ARG A 110 -15.33 25.15 1.57
C ARG A 110 -16.67 24.42 1.57
N VAL A 111 -16.66 23.14 1.23
CA VAL A 111 -17.86 22.29 1.25
C VAL A 111 -17.84 21.44 2.51
N LEU A 112 -18.82 21.66 3.40
CA LEU A 112 -18.99 20.85 4.62
C LEU A 112 -20.15 19.86 4.51
N ARG A 113 -21.07 20.09 3.57
CA ARG A 113 -22.18 19.20 3.22
C ARG A 113 -22.19 18.97 1.72
N GLY A 114 -22.10 17.73 1.29
CA GLY A 114 -22.09 17.43 -0.13
C GLY A 114 -21.67 16.00 -0.45
N ARG A 115 -21.21 15.83 -1.68
CA ARG A 115 -20.65 14.55 -2.13
C ARG A 115 -19.50 14.73 -3.11
N ILE A 116 -18.56 13.81 -3.09
CA ILE A 116 -17.58 13.60 -4.15
C ILE A 116 -18.06 12.43 -5.00
N ALA A 117 -18.20 12.64 -6.30
CA ALA A 117 -18.46 11.58 -7.26
C ALA A 117 -17.20 11.30 -8.08
N VAL A 118 -16.83 10.03 -8.21
CA VAL A 118 -15.75 9.58 -9.10
C VAL A 118 -16.34 8.63 -10.13
N THR A 119 -16.19 8.94 -11.41
CA THR A 119 -16.71 8.14 -12.53
C THR A 119 -15.55 7.68 -13.41
N ALA A 120 -15.60 6.42 -13.80
CA ALA A 120 -14.63 5.85 -14.71
C ALA A 120 -14.95 6.23 -16.16
N ALA A 121 -13.97 6.79 -16.87
CA ALA A 121 -14.08 7.05 -18.30
C ALA A 121 -13.64 5.83 -19.14
N ASP A 122 -14.03 5.83 -20.41
CA ASP A 122 -13.72 4.74 -21.36
C ASP A 122 -12.22 4.61 -21.67
N ASP A 123 -11.48 5.72 -21.60
CA ASP A 123 -10.03 5.77 -21.80
C ASP A 123 -9.22 5.39 -20.55
N GLY A 124 -9.89 4.96 -19.48
CA GLY A 124 -9.28 4.58 -18.21
C GLY A 124 -9.07 5.74 -17.23
N ALA A 125 -9.33 6.98 -17.63
CA ALA A 125 -9.28 8.13 -16.73
C ALA A 125 -10.36 8.06 -15.63
N ARG A 126 -10.25 8.97 -14.66
CA ARG A 126 -11.24 9.18 -13.60
C ARG A 126 -11.71 10.62 -13.57
N ASP A 127 -13.00 10.82 -13.80
CA ASP A 127 -13.65 12.12 -13.65
C ASP A 127 -14.17 12.26 -12.23
N VAL A 128 -13.77 13.34 -11.57
CA VAL A 128 -14.11 13.66 -10.19
C VAL A 128 -14.93 14.94 -10.17
N SER A 129 -16.02 14.95 -9.42
CA SER A 129 -16.86 16.12 -9.22
C SER A 129 -17.19 16.30 -7.75
N LEU A 130 -17.01 17.51 -7.23
CA LEU A 130 -17.42 17.92 -5.88
C LEU A 130 -18.75 18.68 -5.99
N PHE A 131 -19.75 18.20 -5.27
CA PHE A 131 -21.08 18.81 -5.17
C PHE A 131 -21.25 19.48 -3.81
N ASP A 132 -21.80 20.69 -3.81
CA ASP A 132 -22.16 21.45 -2.61
C ASP A 132 -23.69 21.43 -2.43
N ASP A 133 -24.16 20.73 -1.40
CA ASP A 133 -25.59 20.58 -1.12
C ASP A 133 -26.20 21.87 -0.54
N ASP A 134 -25.42 22.69 0.15
CA ASP A 134 -25.87 23.99 0.66
C ASP A 134 -26.06 25.00 -0.50
N ALA A 135 -25.36 24.77 -1.61
CA ALA A 135 -25.57 25.46 -2.90
C ALA A 135 -26.60 24.76 -3.81
N GLY A 136 -27.49 23.94 -3.25
CA GLY A 136 -28.55 23.25 -4.02
C GLY A 136 -28.04 22.08 -4.87
N GLY A 137 -26.92 21.47 -4.49
CA GLY A 137 -26.28 20.37 -5.21
C GLY A 137 -25.48 20.83 -6.43
N ALA A 138 -25.00 22.07 -6.43
CA ALA A 138 -24.18 22.60 -7.52
C ALA A 138 -22.80 21.92 -7.55
N VAL A 139 -22.28 21.69 -8.76
CA VAL A 139 -20.89 21.24 -8.95
C VAL A 139 -19.97 22.45 -8.74
N VAL A 140 -19.14 22.40 -7.70
CA VAL A 140 -18.21 23.49 -7.35
C VAL A 140 -16.76 23.19 -7.72
N MET A 141 -16.45 21.94 -8.05
CA MET A 141 -15.14 21.53 -8.56
C MET A 141 -15.28 20.33 -9.50
N THR A 142 -14.51 20.33 -10.59
CA THR A 142 -14.32 19.17 -11.46
C THR A 142 -12.84 18.92 -11.69
N ARG A 143 -12.46 17.65 -11.74
CA ARG A 143 -11.08 17.22 -12.01
C ARG A 143 -11.07 15.90 -12.76
N ARG A 144 -10.31 15.80 -13.84
CA ARG A 144 -10.10 14.56 -14.58
C ARG A 144 -8.70 14.04 -14.37
N PHE A 145 -8.51 12.90 -13.70
CA PHE A 145 -7.20 12.23 -13.56
C PHE A 145 -6.95 11.29 -14.72
N ASP A 146 -5.88 11.51 -15.46
CA ASP A 146 -5.49 10.62 -16.56
C ASP A 146 -4.77 9.35 -16.04
N ALA A 147 -4.53 8.39 -16.94
CA ALA A 147 -3.88 7.13 -16.60
C ALA A 147 -2.45 7.30 -16.03
N SER A 148 -1.74 8.38 -16.41
CA SER A 148 -0.40 8.68 -15.91
C SER A 148 -0.43 9.22 -14.48
N GLU A 149 -1.53 9.84 -14.06
CA GLU A 149 -1.74 10.28 -12.68
C GLU A 149 -2.25 9.14 -11.80
N LEU A 150 -3.12 8.28 -12.32
CA LEU A 150 -3.65 7.13 -11.58
C LEU A 150 -2.58 6.07 -11.27
N ARG A 151 -1.41 6.12 -11.92
CA ARG A 151 -0.25 5.31 -11.53
C ARG A 151 0.26 5.64 -10.13
N TRP A 152 -0.13 6.78 -9.56
CA TRP A 152 0.18 7.17 -8.20
C TRP A 152 -0.64 6.41 -7.15
N LEU A 153 -1.68 5.67 -7.55
CA LEU A 153 -2.46 4.88 -6.59
C LEU A 153 -1.68 3.65 -6.09
N LEU A 154 -1.56 3.52 -4.78
CA LEU A 154 -0.95 2.37 -4.12
C LEU A 154 -1.89 1.16 -4.12
N PHE A 155 -3.18 1.38 -3.84
CA PHE A 155 -4.17 0.32 -3.67
C PHE A 155 -5.09 0.30 -4.87
N THR A 156 -4.99 -0.76 -5.68
CA THR A 156 -5.83 -0.92 -6.87
C THR A 156 -6.33 -2.34 -7.01
N PRO A 157 -7.42 -2.55 -7.78
CA PRO A 157 -7.86 -3.89 -8.15
C PRO A 157 -6.77 -4.70 -8.86
N ALA A 158 -5.88 -4.05 -9.63
CA ALA A 158 -4.77 -4.72 -10.31
C ALA A 158 -3.76 -5.29 -9.29
N LEU A 159 -3.39 -4.51 -8.27
CA LEU A 159 -2.54 -4.99 -7.18
C LEU A 159 -3.21 -6.15 -6.44
N PHE A 160 -4.48 -6.03 -6.06
CA PHE A 160 -5.17 -7.08 -5.32
C PHE A 160 -5.25 -8.39 -6.09
N ARG A 161 -5.50 -8.33 -7.40
CA ARG A 161 -5.45 -9.50 -8.29
C ARG A 161 -4.06 -10.12 -8.37
N ALA A 162 -3.01 -9.29 -8.48
CA ALA A 162 -1.63 -9.76 -8.49
C ALA A 162 -1.28 -10.52 -7.21
N LEU A 163 -1.71 -10.00 -6.05
CA LEU A 163 -1.52 -10.66 -4.76
C LEU A 163 -2.33 -11.96 -4.67
N GLU A 164 -3.59 -11.94 -5.07
CA GLU A 164 -4.46 -13.13 -5.01
C GLU A 164 -3.93 -14.27 -5.88
N ARG A 165 -3.39 -13.94 -7.07
CA ARG A 165 -2.78 -14.91 -7.99
C ARG A 165 -1.67 -15.72 -7.32
N THR A 166 -0.89 -15.12 -6.42
CA THR A 166 0.23 -15.81 -5.75
C THR A 166 -0.16 -16.46 -4.42
N ALA A 167 -1.36 -16.20 -3.88
CA ALA A 167 -1.77 -16.67 -2.55
C ALA A 167 -1.62 -18.19 -2.34
N PRO A 168 -2.02 -19.07 -3.28
CA PRO A 168 -1.85 -20.51 -3.11
C PRO A 168 -0.37 -20.94 -3.02
N ALA A 169 0.49 -20.35 -3.85
CA ALA A 169 1.92 -20.63 -3.86
C ALA A 169 2.62 -20.11 -2.58
N GLU A 170 2.18 -18.96 -2.06
CA GLU A 170 2.68 -18.41 -0.80
C GLU A 170 2.37 -19.34 0.39
N ALA A 171 1.17 -19.92 0.44
CA ALA A 171 0.80 -20.86 1.48
C ALA A 171 1.70 -22.12 1.44
N ALA A 172 1.97 -22.65 0.24
CA ALA A 172 2.86 -23.79 0.06
C ALA A 172 4.32 -23.47 0.42
N GLN A 173 4.83 -22.29 0.03
CA GLN A 173 6.15 -21.81 0.43
C GLN A 173 6.25 -21.67 1.96
N LYS A 174 5.23 -21.08 2.60
CA LYS A 174 5.21 -20.91 4.05
C LYS A 174 5.29 -22.26 4.77
N ALA A 175 4.47 -23.23 4.39
CA ALA A 175 4.47 -24.56 5.01
C ALA A 175 5.86 -25.23 4.91
N ARG A 176 6.50 -25.13 3.73
CA ARG A 176 7.86 -25.66 3.51
C ARG A 176 8.90 -25.00 4.40
N ILE A 177 8.86 -23.66 4.52
CA ILE A 177 9.81 -22.93 5.37
C ILE A 177 9.57 -23.22 6.85
N ASP A 178 8.32 -23.28 7.30
CA ASP A 178 7.99 -23.63 8.68
C ASP A 178 8.52 -25.02 9.06
N GLU A 179 8.38 -26.00 8.14
CA GLU A 179 8.92 -27.35 8.32
C GLU A 179 10.45 -27.34 8.36
N ALA A 180 11.11 -26.66 7.40
CA ALA A 180 12.56 -26.59 7.33
C ALA A 180 13.19 -25.89 8.54
N LEU A 181 12.50 -24.91 9.11
CA LEU A 181 12.93 -24.17 10.30
C LEU A 181 12.49 -24.81 11.63
N ALA A 182 11.77 -25.93 11.59
CA ALA A 182 11.27 -26.59 12.79
C ALA A 182 12.42 -26.94 13.76
N GLY A 183 12.37 -26.34 14.95
CA GLY A 183 13.37 -26.51 16.00
C GLY A 183 14.62 -25.64 15.88
N MET A 184 14.78 -24.87 14.80
CA MET A 184 15.86 -23.88 14.66
C MET A 184 15.61 -22.68 15.58
N ARG A 185 16.62 -22.27 16.36
CA ARG A 185 16.45 -21.23 17.42
C ARG A 185 17.31 -20.00 17.23
N ARG A 186 18.41 -20.11 16.48
CA ARG A 186 19.35 -19.02 16.25
C ARG A 186 19.60 -18.90 14.75
N PHE A 187 19.83 -17.67 14.31
CA PHE A 187 20.25 -17.39 12.95
C PHE A 187 21.35 -16.32 12.97
N ASP A 188 22.19 -16.35 11.94
CA ASP A 188 23.18 -15.32 11.64
C ASP A 188 23.08 -14.95 10.16
N ILE A 189 23.27 -13.68 9.82
CA ILE A 189 23.10 -13.16 8.45
C ILE A 189 24.41 -12.55 7.99
N ASP A 190 24.98 -13.13 6.93
CA ASP A 190 26.09 -12.56 6.19
C ASP A 190 25.54 -11.83 4.95
N MET A 191 25.25 -10.54 5.13
CA MET A 191 24.78 -9.65 4.06
C MET A 191 25.80 -9.45 2.94
N LYS A 192 27.08 -9.78 3.13
CA LYS A 192 28.07 -9.68 2.05
C LYS A 192 28.03 -10.90 1.14
N LYS A 193 27.70 -12.07 1.70
CA LYS A 193 27.60 -13.32 0.94
C LYS A 193 26.18 -13.67 0.50
N GLY A 194 25.17 -12.96 1.00
CA GLY A 194 23.77 -13.34 0.79
C GLY A 194 23.45 -14.67 1.45
N MET A 195 23.98 -14.92 2.65
CA MET A 195 23.81 -16.18 3.36
C MET A 195 23.15 -15.96 4.71
N ILE A 196 22.13 -16.75 5.03
CA ILE A 196 21.57 -16.87 6.37
C ILE A 196 21.91 -18.25 6.91
N THR A 197 22.45 -18.32 8.11
CA THR A 197 22.86 -19.58 8.74
C THR A 197 22.00 -19.85 9.95
N PHE A 198 21.22 -20.92 9.91
CA PHE A 198 20.43 -21.35 11.05
C PHE A 198 21.22 -22.34 11.91
N SER A 199 21.09 -22.26 13.23
CA SER A 199 21.78 -23.15 14.16
C SER A 199 20.94 -23.53 15.37
N THR A 200 21.24 -24.70 15.91
CA THR A 200 20.79 -25.16 17.23
C THR A 200 21.99 -25.74 17.99
N PRO A 201 21.92 -25.89 19.32
CA PRO A 201 23.00 -26.53 20.08
C PRO A 201 23.31 -27.95 19.60
N ASP A 202 22.29 -28.66 19.10
CA ASP A 202 22.33 -30.11 18.85
C ASP A 202 22.38 -30.48 17.35
N ARG A 203 22.44 -29.50 16.43
CA ARG A 203 22.51 -29.75 14.98
C ARG A 203 23.60 -28.91 14.30
N PRO A 204 24.22 -29.45 13.23
CA PRO A 204 25.08 -28.67 12.36
C PRO A 204 24.37 -27.41 11.84
N SER A 205 25.13 -26.34 11.64
CA SER A 205 24.64 -25.12 11.02
C SER A 205 24.15 -25.38 9.59
N SER A 206 22.99 -24.83 9.23
CA SER A 206 22.43 -24.92 7.88
C SER A 206 22.51 -23.56 7.19
N PRO A 207 23.49 -23.35 6.28
CA PRO A 207 23.65 -22.10 5.57
C PRO A 207 22.80 -22.08 4.29
N TRP A 208 21.93 -21.09 4.15
CA TRP A 208 21.03 -20.90 3.03
C TRP A 208 21.30 -19.60 2.29
N LYS A 209 21.25 -19.63 0.96
CA LYS A 209 21.33 -18.43 0.12
C LYS A 209 20.03 -17.64 0.20
N PHE A 210 20.12 -16.32 0.16
CA PHE A 210 18.96 -15.45 0.06
C PHE A 210 19.19 -14.27 -0.89
N GLU A 211 18.09 -13.69 -1.34
CA GLU A 211 18.03 -12.33 -1.90
C GLU A 211 17.21 -11.45 -0.96
N LEU A 212 17.61 -10.18 -0.78
CA LEU A 212 16.89 -9.23 0.05
C LEU A 212 15.70 -8.69 -0.74
N VAL A 213 14.49 -8.91 -0.21
CA VAL A 213 13.26 -8.35 -0.79
C VAL A 213 13.08 -6.91 -0.34
N GLY A 214 13.26 -6.66 0.96
CA GLY A 214 13.12 -5.34 1.56
C GLY A 214 13.16 -5.41 3.08
N SER A 215 12.91 -4.27 3.72
CA SER A 215 12.90 -4.15 5.17
C SER A 215 11.77 -3.24 5.63
N PHE A 216 11.15 -3.61 6.74
CA PHE A 216 10.18 -2.80 7.47
C PHE A 216 10.77 -2.33 8.80
N VAL A 217 10.53 -1.08 9.16
CA VAL A 217 10.84 -0.51 10.48
C VAL A 217 9.53 -0.13 11.17
N ASP A 218 9.32 -0.61 12.41
CA ASP A 218 8.04 -0.44 13.13
C ASP A 218 7.78 1.00 13.59
N GLU A 219 8.81 1.82 13.72
CA GLU A 219 8.70 3.25 13.96
C GLU A 219 9.66 3.92 12.97
N PRO A 220 9.18 4.41 11.80
CA PRO A 220 7.87 5.05 11.60
C PRO A 220 6.82 4.22 10.82
N LYS A 221 6.87 2.89 10.86
CA LYS A 221 6.00 1.99 10.07
C LYS A 221 6.18 2.13 8.56
N ARG A 222 7.43 2.09 8.16
CA ARG A 222 7.84 2.29 6.77
C ARG A 222 8.53 1.07 6.23
N PHE A 223 8.25 0.77 4.98
CA PHE A 223 8.93 -0.26 4.22
C PHE A 223 9.86 0.38 3.20
N LEU A 224 11.00 -0.27 3.01
CA LEU A 224 11.98 0.06 1.99
C LEU A 224 12.23 -1.20 1.19
N TRP A 225 11.96 -1.14 -0.12
CA TRP A 225 12.33 -2.24 -1.00
C TRP A 225 13.85 -2.41 -1.06
N GLY A 226 14.32 -3.65 -1.20
CA GLY A 226 15.75 -3.94 -1.25
C GLY A 226 16.45 -3.18 -2.39
N TRP A 227 15.81 -3.11 -3.56
CA TRP A 227 16.35 -2.40 -4.73
C TRP A 227 16.44 -0.87 -4.54
N ALA A 228 15.68 -0.32 -3.59
CA ALA A 228 15.70 1.11 -3.25
C ALA A 228 16.75 1.45 -2.18
N ASN A 229 17.41 0.44 -1.60
CA ASN A 229 18.47 0.62 -0.62
C ASN A 229 19.84 0.60 -1.32
N ASP A 230 20.44 1.78 -1.47
CA ASP A 230 21.73 1.97 -2.13
C ASP A 230 22.93 1.33 -1.39
N GLN A 231 22.75 0.96 -0.12
CA GLN A 231 23.76 0.28 0.69
C GLN A 231 23.78 -1.24 0.47
N VAL A 232 22.80 -1.79 -0.25
CA VAL A 232 22.69 -3.23 -0.50
C VAL A 232 23.35 -3.58 -1.82
N ASP A 233 24.14 -4.66 -1.84
CA ASP A 233 24.74 -5.17 -3.07
C ASP A 233 23.66 -5.47 -4.13
N PRO A 234 23.76 -4.91 -5.35
CA PRO A 234 22.80 -5.17 -6.43
C PRO A 234 22.56 -6.66 -6.72
N ALA A 235 23.56 -7.52 -6.50
CA ALA A 235 23.42 -8.96 -6.65
C ALA A 235 22.39 -9.58 -5.70
N LEU A 236 22.19 -9.00 -4.52
CA LEU A 236 21.22 -9.47 -3.52
C LEU A 236 19.80 -9.00 -3.77
N VAL A 237 19.60 -8.01 -4.63
CA VAL A 237 18.28 -7.41 -4.89
C VAL A 237 17.82 -7.62 -6.34
N ARG A 238 18.64 -8.28 -7.15
CA ARG A 238 18.38 -8.53 -8.57
C ARG A 238 17.01 -9.12 -8.85
N GLY A 239 16.55 -10.11 -8.08
CA GLY A 239 15.23 -10.72 -8.30
C GLY A 239 14.08 -9.71 -8.09
N VAL A 240 14.14 -8.92 -7.02
CA VAL A 240 13.10 -7.95 -6.70
C VAL A 240 13.18 -6.69 -7.57
N ASP A 241 14.37 -6.28 -8.01
CA ASP A 241 14.49 -5.22 -9.03
C ASP A 241 13.94 -5.69 -10.39
N ALA A 242 14.21 -6.94 -10.79
CA ALA A 242 13.60 -7.50 -11.99
C ALA A 242 12.07 -7.60 -11.88
N LEU A 243 11.52 -7.78 -10.68
CA LEU A 243 10.06 -7.69 -10.43
C LEU A 243 9.56 -6.27 -10.66
N ARG A 244 10.21 -5.28 -10.07
CA ARG A 244 9.88 -3.87 -10.30
C ARG A 244 9.83 -3.53 -11.79
N GLN A 245 10.85 -3.92 -12.57
CA GLN A 245 10.93 -3.60 -14.00
C GLN A 245 9.78 -4.18 -14.83
N ARG A 246 9.20 -5.32 -14.42
CA ARG A 246 8.03 -5.93 -15.09
C ARG A 246 6.69 -5.53 -14.47
N SER A 247 6.69 -4.73 -13.41
CA SER A 247 5.50 -4.25 -12.70
C SER A 247 5.25 -2.76 -12.93
N LEU A 248 5.69 -2.23 -14.07
CA LEU A 248 5.49 -0.82 -14.45
C LEU A 248 4.07 -0.53 -14.96
N ASP A 249 3.21 -1.55 -15.07
CA ASP A 249 1.81 -1.39 -15.44
C ASP A 249 1.05 -0.51 -14.43
N PRO A 250 0.06 0.28 -14.88
CA PRO A 250 -0.75 1.12 -14.00
C PRO A 250 -1.37 0.32 -12.84
N GLY A 251 -1.34 0.92 -11.65
CA GLY A 251 -1.94 0.35 -10.44
C GLY A 251 -1.07 -0.66 -9.67
N LEU A 252 0.19 -0.85 -10.07
CA LEU A 252 1.17 -1.67 -9.34
C LEU A 252 2.20 -0.84 -8.57
N ARG A 253 1.85 0.40 -8.19
CA ARG A 253 2.78 1.33 -7.49
C ARG A 253 3.41 0.72 -6.25
N ALA A 254 2.68 -0.07 -5.47
CA ALA A 254 3.22 -0.72 -4.28
C ALA A 254 4.46 -1.62 -4.57
N LEU A 255 4.66 -2.05 -5.82
CA LEU A 255 5.81 -2.84 -6.27
C LEU A 255 6.93 -1.99 -6.90
N THR A 256 6.66 -0.71 -7.20
CA THR A 256 7.57 0.17 -7.96
C THR A 256 7.98 1.43 -7.23
N ASP A 257 7.25 1.84 -6.19
CA ASP A 257 7.64 2.88 -5.27
C ASP A 257 8.66 2.34 -4.26
N GLY A 258 9.79 3.02 -4.11
CA GLY A 258 10.94 2.50 -3.35
C GLY A 258 10.68 2.41 -1.86
N SER A 259 9.87 3.33 -1.33
CA SER A 259 9.55 3.35 0.09
C SER A 259 8.21 4.01 0.36
N PHE A 260 7.35 3.33 1.11
CA PHE A 260 6.07 3.86 1.54
C PHE A 260 5.69 3.31 2.91
N GLY A 261 4.73 3.95 3.55
CA GLY A 261 4.28 3.58 4.88
C GLY A 261 3.08 2.62 4.85
N GLY A 262 2.88 1.87 5.93
CA GLY A 262 1.95 0.74 5.93
C GLY A 262 1.92 -0.02 7.25
N PRO A 263 0.85 -0.78 7.53
CA PRO A 263 0.90 -1.80 8.56
C PRO A 263 1.81 -2.97 8.11
N GLU A 264 2.50 -3.60 9.05
CA GLU A 264 3.42 -4.71 8.76
C GLU A 264 2.81 -5.87 7.95
N PRO A 265 1.53 -6.27 8.17
CA PRO A 265 0.90 -7.31 7.34
C PRO A 265 0.85 -7.00 5.84
N LEU A 266 0.69 -5.73 5.44
CA LEU A 266 0.77 -5.30 4.04
C LEU A 266 2.14 -5.66 3.45
N PHE A 267 3.22 -5.32 4.15
CA PHE A 267 4.58 -5.56 3.68
C PHE A 267 4.96 -7.03 3.71
N THR A 268 4.51 -7.79 4.72
CA THR A 268 4.61 -9.25 4.69
C THR A 268 3.94 -9.84 3.46
N ARG A 269 2.75 -9.36 3.10
CA ARG A 269 2.00 -9.84 1.93
C ARG A 269 2.72 -9.51 0.62
N LEU A 270 3.19 -8.27 0.46
CA LEU A 270 3.97 -7.84 -0.71
C LEU A 270 5.29 -8.63 -0.84
N ALA A 271 6.00 -8.84 0.27
CA ALA A 271 7.25 -9.58 0.26
C ALA A 271 7.07 -11.06 -0.09
N ARG A 272 5.97 -11.69 0.35
CA ARG A 272 5.63 -13.06 -0.03
C ARG A 272 5.28 -13.17 -1.51
N HIS A 273 4.48 -12.22 -2.03
CA HIS A 273 4.21 -12.11 -3.45
C HIS A 273 5.51 -12.00 -4.26
N ALA A 274 6.43 -11.12 -3.85
CA ALA A 274 7.73 -10.98 -4.49
C ALA A 274 8.59 -12.26 -4.42
N ALA A 275 8.56 -12.99 -3.29
CA ALA A 275 9.26 -14.26 -3.17
C ALA A 275 8.70 -15.32 -4.14
N VAL A 276 7.39 -15.38 -4.35
CA VAL A 276 6.77 -16.26 -5.35
C VAL A 276 7.15 -15.83 -6.77
N GLU A 277 6.93 -14.58 -7.12
CA GLU A 277 7.17 -14.05 -8.47
C GLU A 277 8.64 -14.14 -8.89
N THR A 278 9.56 -14.17 -7.93
CA THR A 278 11.00 -14.34 -8.21
C THR A 278 11.47 -15.78 -8.12
N GLY A 279 10.58 -16.75 -7.87
CA GLY A 279 10.91 -18.18 -7.84
C GLY A 279 11.71 -18.61 -6.61
N ALA A 280 11.55 -17.94 -5.46
CA ALA A 280 12.18 -18.34 -4.22
C ALA A 280 11.59 -19.65 -3.67
N HIS A 281 12.33 -20.34 -2.79
CA HIS A 281 11.81 -21.49 -2.06
C HIS A 281 10.81 -21.09 -0.96
N GLY A 282 10.94 -19.86 -0.47
CA GLY A 282 10.02 -19.20 0.44
C GLY A 282 10.60 -17.91 1.00
N LEU A 283 9.88 -17.31 1.95
CA LEU A 283 10.25 -16.04 2.57
C LEU A 283 10.57 -16.25 4.05
N TYR A 284 11.75 -15.81 4.48
CA TYR A 284 12.08 -15.69 5.90
C TYR A 284 11.93 -14.24 6.38
N ARG A 285 11.33 -14.07 7.56
CA ARG A 285 11.16 -12.78 8.25
C ARG A 285 12.21 -12.68 9.35
N ALA A 286 13.32 -12.02 9.06
CA ALA A 286 14.43 -11.86 9.99
C ALA A 286 14.24 -10.59 10.84
N PRO A 287 13.98 -10.69 12.15
CA PRO A 287 13.91 -9.51 13.01
C PRO A 287 15.28 -8.84 13.12
N PHE A 288 15.30 -7.51 13.13
CA PHE A 288 16.51 -6.72 13.38
C PHE A 288 16.21 -5.54 14.31
N SER A 289 17.28 -4.92 14.81
CA SER A 289 17.23 -3.67 15.58
C SER A 289 18.12 -2.65 14.90
N SER A 290 17.66 -1.39 14.89
CA SER A 290 18.37 -0.25 14.32
C SER A 290 18.26 0.95 15.26
N THR A 291 18.93 2.05 14.91
CA THR A 291 18.78 3.34 15.60
C THR A 291 17.35 3.90 15.50
N GLN A 292 16.58 3.46 14.50
CA GLN A 292 15.18 3.82 14.29
C GLN A 292 14.21 2.80 14.93
N GLY A 293 14.71 1.89 15.79
CA GLY A 293 13.89 0.91 16.48
C GLY A 293 13.95 -0.49 15.86
N LYS A 294 12.92 -1.29 16.13
CA LYS A 294 12.84 -2.69 15.71
C LYS A 294 12.25 -2.81 14.31
N GLY A 295 12.69 -3.82 13.58
CA GLY A 295 12.23 -4.05 12.21
C GLY A 295 12.30 -5.50 11.78
N ILE A 296 11.88 -5.72 10.53
CA ILE A 296 11.89 -7.03 9.87
C ILE A 296 12.58 -6.88 8.52
N MET A 297 13.61 -7.68 8.27
CA MET A 297 14.14 -7.91 6.93
C MET A 297 13.40 -9.10 6.30
N TYR A 298 13.00 -8.94 5.05
CA TYR A 298 12.33 -9.96 4.28
C TYR A 298 13.31 -10.61 3.32
N LEU A 299 13.65 -11.87 3.58
CA LEU A 299 14.67 -12.62 2.84
C LEU A 299 14.02 -13.68 1.97
N ALA A 300 14.14 -13.56 0.65
CA ALA A 300 13.72 -14.59 -0.29
C ALA A 300 14.77 -15.69 -0.35
N LEU A 301 14.45 -16.87 0.18
CA LEU A 301 15.39 -17.99 0.28
C LEU A 301 15.58 -18.65 -1.09
N ARG A 302 16.83 -18.72 -1.55
CA ARG A 302 17.27 -19.29 -2.84
C ARG A 302 17.77 -20.73 -2.71
N SER A 303 18.00 -21.21 -1.50
CA SER A 303 18.30 -22.60 -1.20
C SER A 303 17.75 -22.98 0.19
N LEU A 304 17.62 -24.28 0.44
CA LEU A 304 17.34 -24.91 1.72
C LEU A 304 18.43 -25.95 2.04
#